data_AF-A0A963Q1X8-F1
#
_entry.id   AF-A0A963Q1X8-F1
#
_cell.length_a   1.000
_cell.length_b   1.000
_cell.length_c   1.000
_cell.angle_alpha   90.00
_cell.angle_beta   90.00
_cell.angle_gamma   90.00
#
_symmetry.space_group_name_H-M   'P 1'
#
loop_
_entity.id
_entity.type
_entity.pdbx_description
1 polymer ?
#
loop_
_entity_poly.entity_id
_entity_poly.type
_entity_poly.pdbx_seq_one_letter_code
_entity_poly.pdbx_strand_id
1 'polypeptide(L)' 'MDYPGNLFVVAAPSGTGKSSLVKALMEVDAGVRPSVSHTTREPRGQEKHGREYFFVSQEDFDTLVARDGFVEWA' A
#
# COMPACT_ATOMS: atom_id res chain seq x y z
N MET A 1 -2.25 -21.90 -18.85
CA MET A 1 -2.52 -21.88 -17.41
C MET A 1 -2.28 -20.45 -16.96
N ASP A 2 -3.31 -19.76 -16.50
CA ASP A 2 -3.11 -18.51 -15.75
C ASP A 2 -2.57 -18.91 -14.38
N TYR A 3 -1.30 -18.61 -14.15
CA TYR A 3 -0.72 -18.75 -12.81
C TYR A 3 -1.12 -17.51 -12.02
N PRO A 4 -1.69 -17.66 -10.81
CA PRO A 4 -1.97 -16.52 -9.97
C PRO A 4 -0.67 -15.77 -9.67
N GLY A 5 -0.73 -14.44 -9.64
CA GLY A 5 0.41 -13.60 -9.26
C GLY A 5 0.85 -13.90 -7.82
N ASN A 6 2.12 -13.66 -7.52
CA ASN A 6 2.65 -13.84 -6.18
C ASN A 6 2.39 -12.59 -5.33
N LEU A 7 1.89 -12.79 -4.10
CA LEU A 7 1.79 -11.74 -3.09
C LEU A 7 3.00 -11.85 -2.15
N PHE A 8 3.79 -10.78 -2.08
CA PHE A 8 4.91 -10.69 -1.15
C PHE A 8 4.54 -9.77 0.01
N VAL A 9 4.60 -10.29 1.23
CA VAL A 9 4.38 -9.50 2.45
C VAL A 9 5.73 -9.25 3.12
N VAL A 10 6.12 -7.98 3.20
CA VAL A 10 7.32 -7.53 3.93
C VAL A 10 6.85 -6.83 5.19
N ALA A 11 7.15 -7.40 6.35
CA ALA A 11 6.83 -6.85 7.66
C ALA A 11 8.11 -6.60 8.46
N ALA A 12 8.25 -5.38 9.01
CA ALA A 12 9.36 -5.03 9.88
C ALA A 12 8.98 -3.80 10.73
N PRO A 13 9.58 -3.59 11.92
CA PRO A 13 9.35 -2.40 12.73
C PRO A 13 9.67 -1.09 11.99
N SER A 14 9.15 0.03 12.51
CA SER A 14 9.50 1.35 11.97
C SER A 14 11.02 1.59 12.07
N GLY A 15 11.60 2.16 11.01
CA GLY A 15 13.03 2.50 10.95
C GLY A 15 13.98 1.38 10.51
N THR A 16 13.50 0.15 10.26
CA THR A 16 14.37 -0.99 9.89
C THR A 16 14.59 -1.16 8.38
N GLY A 17 14.25 -0.17 7.56
CA GLY A 17 14.55 -0.18 6.11
C GLY A 17 13.56 -0.92 5.21
N LYS A 18 12.36 -1.29 5.70
CA LYS A 18 11.30 -1.96 4.93
C LYS A 18 11.02 -1.29 3.58
N SER A 19 10.80 0.03 3.59
CA SER A 19 10.50 0.79 2.37
C SER A 19 11.69 0.83 1.41
N SER A 20 12.92 0.87 1.93
CA SER A 20 14.13 0.84 1.10
C SER A 20 14.29 -0.50 0.38
N LEU A 21 14.01 -1.62 1.07
CA LEU A 21 14.05 -2.95 0.47
C LEU A 21 13.01 -3.12 -0.64
N VAL A 22 11.76 -2.71 -0.39
CA VAL A 22 10.67 -2.79 -1.39
C VAL A 22 11.01 -1.93 -2.61
N LYS A 23 11.55 -0.73 -2.40
CA LYS A 23 11.97 0.14 -3.49
C LYS A 23 13.09 -0.50 -4.34
N ALA A 24 14.11 -1.06 -3.70
CA ALA A 24 15.21 -1.74 -4.40
C ALA A 24 14.70 -2.94 -5.21
N LEU A 25 13.74 -3.70 -4.69
CA LEU A 25 13.11 -4.81 -5.42
C LEU A 25 12.37 -4.32 -6.68
N MET A 26 11.62 -3.24 -6.58
CA MET A 26 10.92 -2.66 -7.72
C MET A 26 11.85 -2.06 -8.79
N GLU A 27 13.07 -1.66 -8.41
CA GLU A 27 14.09 -1.17 -9.36
C GLU A 27 14.72 -2.31 -10.17
N VAL A 28 14.78 -3.53 -9.61
CA VAL A 28 15.39 -4.70 -10.28
C VAL A 28 14.37 -5.57 -11.02
N ASP A 29 13.08 -5.51 -10.65
CA ASP A 29 12.02 -6.30 -11.27
C ASP A 29 10.78 -5.44 -11.58
N ALA A 30 10.58 -5.12 -12.86
CA ALA A 30 9.44 -4.35 -13.36
C ALA A 30 8.10 -5.10 -13.27
N GLY A 31 8.11 -6.40 -13.00
CA GLY A 31 6.92 -7.21 -12.73
C GLY A 31 6.36 -7.00 -11.32
N VAL A 32 7.18 -6.48 -10.39
CA VAL A 32 6.76 -6.19 -9.01
C VAL A 32 6.05 -4.83 -8.97
N ARG A 33 4.85 -4.81 -8.37
CA ARG A 33 4.07 -3.60 -8.17
C ARG A 33 3.79 -3.38 -6.68
N PRO A 34 3.83 -2.13 -6.19
CA PRO A 34 3.47 -1.85 -4.81
C PRO A 34 1.95 -1.96 -4.63
N SER A 35 1.53 -2.46 -3.48
CA SER A 35 0.17 -2.30 -3.00
C SER A 35 0.08 -0.99 -2.24
N VAL A 36 -0.60 0.01 -2.81
CA VAL A 36 -0.77 1.34 -2.20
C VAL A 36 -1.93 1.30 -1.21
N SER A 37 -1.64 1.59 0.07
CA SER A 37 -2.63 1.59 1.15
C SER A 37 -3.58 2.79 1.08
N HIS A 38 -4.74 2.68 1.73
CA HIS A 38 -5.65 3.81 1.95
C HIS A 38 -5.38 4.46 3.30
N THR A 39 -5.62 5.76 3.43
CA THR A 39 -5.53 6.48 4.71
C THR A 39 -6.52 7.63 4.76
N THR A 40 -7.04 7.92 5.96
CA THR A 40 -7.91 9.08 6.23
C THR A 40 -7.14 10.32 6.66
N ARG A 41 -5.82 10.19 6.84
CA ARG A 41 -4.92 11.31 7.15
C ARG A 41 -4.77 12.20 5.91
N GLU A 42 -4.76 13.52 6.11
CA GLU A 42 -4.40 14.47 5.05
C GLU A 42 -2.98 14.26 4.48
N PRO A 43 -2.77 14.45 3.17
CA PRO A 43 -1.43 14.41 2.56
C PRO A 43 -0.48 15.42 3.22
N ARG A 44 0.79 15.03 3.37
CA ARG A 44 1.86 15.89 3.90
C ARG A 44 2.83 16.27 2.79
N GLY A 45 3.23 17.54 2.77
CA GLY A 45 4.29 18.04 1.90
C GLY A 45 4.02 17.77 0.43
N GLN A 46 4.77 16.84 -0.17
CA GLN A 46 4.71 16.50 -1.59
C GLN A 46 4.03 15.14 -1.86
N GLU A 47 3.39 14.54 -0.85
CA GLU A 47 2.61 13.31 -1.02
C GLU A 47 1.52 13.49 -2.08
N LYS A 48 1.25 12.45 -2.87
CA LYS A 48 0.23 12.46 -3.92
C LYS A 48 -0.72 11.29 -3.78
N HIS A 49 -2.00 11.55 -3.99
CA HIS A 49 -3.03 10.51 -4.03
C HIS A 49 -2.68 9.45 -5.09
N GLY A 50 -2.70 8.18 -4.68
CA GLY A 50 -2.33 7.03 -5.50
C GLY A 50 -0.82 6.78 -5.64
N ARG A 51 0.04 7.60 -5.01
CA ARG A 51 1.51 7.35 -4.98
C ARG A 51 1.97 6.79 -3.65
N GLU A 52 1.78 7.55 -2.56
CA GLU A 52 2.09 7.06 -1.21
C GLU A 52 0.89 6.36 -0.57
N TYR A 53 -0.29 6.98 -0.70
CA TYR A 53 -1.56 6.48 -0.21
C TYR A 53 -2.69 6.88 -1.15
N PHE A 54 -3.78 6.13 -1.11
CA PHE A 54 -5.09 6.66 -1.47
C PHE A 54 -5.63 7.43 -0.26
N PHE A 55 -5.54 8.75 -0.33
CA PHE A 55 -6.12 9.65 0.66
C PHE A 55 -7.63 9.72 0.45
N VAL A 56 -8.40 9.25 1.41
CA VAL A 56 -9.86 9.14 1.35
C VAL A 56 -10.51 9.77 2.58
N SER A 57 -11.80 10.07 2.52
CA SER A 57 -12.53 10.52 3.70
C SER A 57 -12.73 9.38 4.70
N GLN A 58 -13.07 9.71 5.95
CA GLN A 58 -13.44 8.69 6.95
C GLN A 58 -14.65 7.88 6.49
N GLU A 59 -15.65 8.52 5.89
CA GLU A 59 -16.85 7.87 5.38
C GLU A 59 -16.54 6.87 4.25
N ASP A 60 -15.65 7.24 3.32
CA ASP A 60 -15.20 6.35 2.24
C ASP A 60 -14.41 5.16 2.80
N PHE A 61 -13.55 5.39 3.79
CA PHE A 61 -12.79 4.33 4.45
C PHE A 61 -13.71 3.33 5.15
N ASP A 62 -14.68 3.82 5.92
CA ASP A 62 -15.67 3.00 6.61
C ASP A 62 -16.53 2.22 5.61
N THR A 63 -16.86 2.83 4.46
CA THR A 63 -17.57 2.16 3.35
C THR A 63 -16.75 1.01 2.76
N LEU A 64 -15.43 1.17 2.63
CA LEU A 64 -14.53 0.10 2.16
C LEU A 64 -14.42 -1.03 3.19
N VAL A 65 -14.34 -0.71 4.48
CA VAL A 65 -14.35 -1.70 5.57
C VAL A 65 -15.65 -2.51 5.55
N ALA A 66 -16.81 -1.85 5.44
CA ALA A 66 -18.12 -2.49 5.42
C ALA A 66 -18.36 -3.42 4.22
N ARG A 67 -17.52 -3.32 3.17
CA ARG A 67 -17.60 -4.12 1.94
C ARG A 67 -16.47 -5.16 1.84
N ASP A 68 -15.78 -5.46 2.94
CA ASP A 68 -14.62 -6.36 2.97
C ASP A 68 -13.52 -5.95 1.96
N GLY A 69 -13.35 -4.64 1.75
CA GLY A 69 -12.45 -4.08 0.74
C GLY A 69 -10.96 -4.09 1.10
N PHE A 70 -10.61 -4.47 2.33
CA PHE A 70 -9.22 -4.47 2.81
C PHE A 70 -8.81 -5.85 3.30
N VAL A 71 -7.56 -6.22 2.99
CA VAL A 71 -6.91 -7.39 3.58
C VAL A 71 -6.53 -7.15 5.05
N GLU A 72 -6.20 -5.90 5.39
CA GLU A 72 -5.76 -5.44 6.72
C GLU A 72 -6.09 -3.94 6.90
N TRP A 73 -6.50 -3.53 8.10
CA TRP A 73 -6.67 -2.13 8.53
C TRP A 73 -6.56 -2.00 10.06
N ALA A 74 -6.26 -0.80 10.56
CA ALA A 74 -6.09 -0.47 11.98
C ALA A 74 -6.40 1.00 12.29
#